data_AF-A0A183FW72-F1
#
_entry.id   AF-A0A183FW72-F1
#
_cell.length_a   1.000
_cell.length_b   1.000
_cell.length_c   1.000
_cell.angle_alpha   90.00
_cell.angle_beta   90.00
_cell.angle_gamma   90.00
#
_symmetry.space_group_name_H-M   'P 1'
#
loop_
_entity.id
_entity.type
_entity.pdbx_description
1 polymer ?
#
loop_
_entity_poly.entity_id
_entity_poly.type
_entity_poly.pdbx_seq_one_letter_code
_entity_poly.pdbx_strand_id
1 'polypeptide(L)'
;MVKTRARRPNAGNKMLALLQSTYQEDDFYKSAYGGGFNESPVHSDVDEVDSDFDRPEEDDEPISDDENEWKEGRRKAKGYKPSRRSRTEVHTKNNAYMVTGMLGRMVAPNSVDAETQAARLKEAEETEKANVESLRKWVSSN
;
A
#
# COMPACT_ATOMS: atom_id res chain seq x y z
N MET A 1 28.01 -11.49 30.08
CA MET A 1 26.79 -10.81 30.62
C MET A 1 26.01 -10.07 29.52
N VAL A 2 25.53 -10.76 28.47
CA VAL A 2 24.74 -10.11 27.38
C VAL A 2 23.23 -10.21 27.62
N LYS A 3 22.78 -11.31 28.26
CA LYS A 3 21.36 -11.58 28.53
C LYS A 3 20.82 -10.86 29.78
N THR A 4 21.70 -10.28 30.60
CA THR A 4 21.36 -9.68 31.90
C THR A 4 21.02 -8.19 31.84
N ARG A 5 21.11 -7.55 30.66
CA ARG A 5 20.77 -6.12 30.51
C ARG A 5 19.27 -5.93 30.27
N ALA A 6 18.71 -4.85 30.80
CA ALA A 6 17.34 -4.42 30.48
C ALA A 6 17.17 -4.21 28.96
N ARG A 7 16.04 -4.67 28.40
CA ARG A 7 15.74 -4.52 26.97
C ARG A 7 14.92 -3.26 26.72
N ARG A 8 15.18 -2.62 25.59
CA ARG A 8 14.38 -1.49 25.09
C ARG A 8 13.15 -2.04 24.37
N PRO A 9 11.94 -1.52 24.62
CA PRO A 9 10.71 -2.02 24.01
C PRO A 9 10.65 -1.76 22.49
N ASN A 10 11.41 -0.79 21.99
CA ASN A 10 11.42 -0.39 20.59
C ASN A 10 12.67 -0.83 19.81
N ALA A 11 13.50 -1.69 20.40
CA ALA A 11 14.71 -2.15 19.73
C ALA A 11 14.34 -3.08 18.55
N GLY A 12 14.73 -2.67 17.34
CA GLY A 12 14.56 -3.49 16.13
C GLY A 12 13.18 -3.42 15.48
N ASN A 13 12.34 -2.43 15.82
CA ASN A 13 10.97 -2.31 15.29
C ASN A 13 10.84 -2.35 13.76
N LYS A 14 11.89 -1.96 13.03
CA LYS A 14 11.92 -1.96 11.55
C LYS A 14 12.88 -2.99 10.96
N MET A 15 13.58 -3.78 11.79
CA MET A 15 14.56 -4.76 11.30
C MET A 15 13.89 -5.83 10.44
N LEU A 16 12.69 -6.28 10.81
CA LEU A 16 11.94 -7.25 10.01
C LEU A 16 11.62 -6.70 8.62
N ALA A 17 11.09 -5.47 8.56
CA ALA A 17 10.76 -4.81 7.30
C ALA A 17 12.00 -4.57 6.42
N LEU A 18 13.13 -4.20 7.02
CA LEU A 18 14.40 -4.04 6.30
C LEU A 18 14.88 -5.37 5.71
N LEU A 19 14.89 -6.44 6.50
CA LEU A 19 15.28 -7.77 6.02
C LEU A 19 14.36 -8.22 4.87
N GLN A 20 13.04 -8.01 5.00
CA GLN A 20 12.09 -8.34 3.95
C GLN A 20 12.33 -7.55 2.66
N SER A 21 12.59 -6.24 2.79
CA SER A 21 12.92 -5.38 1.64
C SER A 21 14.21 -5.79 0.93
N THR A 22 15.22 -6.26 1.67
CA THR A 22 16.51 -6.62 1.08
C THR A 22 16.55 -8.04 0.49
N TYR A 23 15.68 -8.95 0.94
CA TYR A 23 15.80 -10.38 0.61
C TYR A 23 14.69 -10.94 -0.28
N GLN A 24 13.51 -10.31 -0.39
CA GLN A 24 12.35 -11.01 -0.98
C GLN A 24 11.48 -10.21 -1.94
N GLU A 25 11.46 -8.87 -1.86
CA GLU A 25 10.45 -8.08 -2.58
C GLU A 25 11.01 -7.24 -3.73
N ASP A 26 12.31 -6.95 -3.78
CA ASP A 26 12.80 -6.04 -4.82
C ASP A 26 12.93 -6.74 -6.18
N ASP A 27 13.49 -7.95 -6.27
CA ASP A 27 13.79 -8.54 -7.59
C ASP A 27 12.52 -8.92 -8.37
N PHE A 28 11.48 -9.42 -7.69
CA PHE A 28 10.24 -9.80 -8.37
C PHE A 28 9.48 -8.58 -8.88
N TYR A 29 9.24 -7.55 -8.06
CA TYR A 29 8.49 -6.36 -8.50
C TYR A 29 9.31 -5.41 -9.39
N LYS A 30 10.64 -5.54 -9.39
CA LYS A 30 11.52 -4.83 -10.34
C LYS A 30 11.67 -5.51 -11.69
N SER A 31 11.31 -6.79 -11.84
CA SER A 31 11.52 -7.52 -13.10
C SER A 31 10.25 -8.12 -13.70
N ALA A 32 9.26 -8.46 -12.87
CA ALA A 32 8.00 -8.99 -13.35
C ALA A 32 7.22 -7.91 -14.11
N TYR A 33 6.61 -8.32 -15.22
CA TYR A 33 5.68 -7.50 -16.00
C TYR A 33 6.22 -6.13 -16.47
N GLY A 34 7.51 -6.04 -16.76
CA GLY A 34 8.11 -4.80 -17.27
C GLY A 34 8.79 -3.92 -16.22
N GLY A 35 8.68 -4.26 -14.92
CA GLY A 35 9.68 -3.87 -13.93
C GLY A 35 9.94 -2.37 -13.77
N GLY A 36 9.11 -1.68 -13.00
CA GLY A 36 9.28 -0.26 -12.69
C GLY A 36 7.95 0.50 -12.78
N PHE A 37 7.62 1.26 -11.74
CA PHE A 37 6.34 2.00 -11.66
C PHE A 37 6.40 3.40 -12.28
N ASN A 38 7.49 3.74 -12.98
CA ASN A 38 7.76 5.08 -13.49
C ASN A 38 7.63 5.21 -15.01
N GLU A 39 7.01 4.23 -15.66
CA GLU A 39 6.73 4.36 -17.09
C GLU A 39 5.50 5.25 -17.29
N SER A 40 5.68 6.33 -18.06
CA SER A 40 4.57 7.20 -18.45
C SER A 40 3.61 6.41 -19.36
N PRO A 41 2.29 6.46 -19.13
CA PRO A 41 1.33 5.76 -19.99
C PRO A 41 1.48 6.25 -21.43
N VAL A 42 1.70 5.32 -22.36
CA VAL A 42 1.62 5.59 -23.80
C VAL A 42 0.15 5.72 -24.14
N HIS A 43 -0.28 6.93 -24.52
CA HIS A 43 -1.65 7.20 -24.95
C HIS A 43 -1.90 6.58 -26.33
N SER A 44 -2.51 5.39 -26.37
CA SER A 44 -3.12 4.82 -27.58
C SER A 44 -4.64 4.98 -27.46
N ASP A 45 -5.12 6.21 -27.57
CA ASP A 45 -6.54 6.54 -27.34
C ASP A 45 -7.44 6.19 -28.56
N VAL A 46 -6.95 5.38 -29.49
CA VAL A 46 -7.67 4.97 -30.71
C VAL A 46 -7.92 3.46 -30.62
N ASP A 47 -9.19 3.09 -30.39
CA ASP A 47 -9.66 1.70 -30.44
C ASP A 47 -9.88 1.33 -31.91
N GLU A 48 -8.83 0.80 -32.54
CA GLU A 48 -8.90 0.30 -33.91
C GLU A 48 -9.71 -1.01 -33.91
N VAL A 49 -10.87 -0.96 -34.57
CA VAL A 49 -11.79 -2.10 -34.69
C VAL A 49 -11.69 -2.67 -36.10
N ASP A 50 -11.65 -4.01 -36.21
CA ASP A 50 -11.60 -4.70 -37.50
C ASP A 50 -12.85 -4.42 -38.34
N SER A 51 -12.70 -4.44 -39.67
CA SER A 51 -13.78 -4.09 -40.60
C SER A 51 -14.97 -5.06 -40.59
N ASP A 52 -14.81 -6.23 -39.96
CA ASP A 52 -15.84 -7.24 -39.81
C ASP A 52 -16.53 -7.22 -38.43
N PHE A 53 -16.19 -6.28 -37.54
CA PHE A 53 -16.83 -6.16 -36.23
C PHE A 53 -18.34 -5.89 -36.33
N ASP A 54 -18.73 -5.03 -37.27
CA ASP A 54 -20.14 -4.73 -37.57
C ASP A 54 -20.71 -5.60 -38.70
N ARG A 55 -19.95 -6.59 -39.20
CA ARG A 55 -20.47 -7.49 -40.22
C ARG A 55 -21.63 -8.26 -39.59
N PRO A 56 -22.85 -8.18 -40.14
CA PRO A 56 -23.94 -9.00 -39.65
C PRO A 56 -23.47 -10.45 -39.75
N GLU A 57 -23.60 -11.17 -38.63
CA GLU A 57 -23.38 -12.62 -38.60
C GLU A 57 -24.19 -13.21 -39.75
N GLU A 58 -23.52 -13.86 -40.70
CA GLU A 58 -24.17 -14.35 -41.92
C GLU A 58 -25.35 -15.22 -41.51
N ASP A 59 -26.56 -14.74 -41.87
CA ASP A 59 -27.83 -15.43 -41.68
C ASP A 59 -27.74 -16.84 -42.26
N ASP A 60 -27.43 -17.81 -41.41
CA ASP A 60 -27.72 -19.21 -41.61
C ASP A 60 -27.86 -19.87 -40.23
N GLU A 61 -28.77 -19.34 -39.41
CA GLU A 61 -29.49 -20.25 -38.52
C GLU A 61 -30.35 -21.16 -39.42
N PRO A 62 -30.10 -22.48 -39.48
CA PRO A 62 -31.06 -23.35 -40.12
C PRO A 62 -32.36 -23.25 -39.32
N ILE A 63 -33.41 -22.70 -39.94
CA ILE A 63 -34.78 -22.86 -39.43
C ILE A 63 -35.04 -24.36 -39.43
N SER A 64 -34.88 -24.99 -38.27
CA SER A 64 -35.37 -26.35 -38.06
C SER A 64 -36.89 -26.25 -37.97
N ASP A 65 -37.56 -26.50 -39.09
CA ASP A 65 -38.98 -26.83 -39.11
C ASP A 65 -39.15 -28.20 -38.45
N ASP A 66 -39.13 -28.23 -37.13
CA ASP A 66 -39.67 -29.32 -36.32
C ASP A 66 -40.63 -28.67 -35.32
N GLU A 67 -41.89 -28.57 -35.76
CA GLU A 67 -43.00 -28.47 -34.83
C GLU A 67 -42.91 -29.64 -33.84
N ASN A 68 -43.04 -29.28 -32.56
CA ASN A 68 -43.34 -30.18 -31.44
C ASN A 68 -42.14 -30.97 -30.88
N GLU A 69 -41.52 -30.46 -29.81
CA GLU A 69 -41.46 -31.20 -28.54
C GLU A 69 -40.88 -30.35 -27.41
N TRP A 70 -41.60 -30.34 -26.30
CA TRP A 70 -41.18 -29.78 -25.03
C TRP A 70 -39.94 -30.51 -24.51
N LYS A 71 -38.78 -29.85 -24.40
CA LYS A 71 -37.63 -30.39 -23.63
C LYS A 71 -36.94 -29.34 -22.75
N GLU A 72 -37.42 -29.34 -21.51
CA GLU A 72 -36.64 -29.36 -20.26
C GLU A 72 -35.36 -28.50 -20.13
N GLY A 73 -35.46 -27.51 -19.22
CA GLY A 73 -34.50 -27.40 -18.12
C GLY A 73 -33.15 -26.75 -18.40
N ARG A 74 -33.10 -25.41 -18.45
CA ARG A 74 -31.84 -24.68 -18.23
C ARG A 74 -31.29 -24.99 -16.83
N ARG A 75 -30.27 -25.84 -16.74
CA ARG A 75 -29.49 -26.02 -15.51
C ARG A 75 -28.77 -24.71 -15.19
N LYS A 76 -29.22 -24.00 -14.15
CA LYS A 76 -28.52 -22.84 -13.60
C LYS A 76 -27.21 -23.33 -12.96
N ALA A 77 -26.07 -23.06 -13.60
CA ALA A 77 -24.77 -23.23 -12.96
C ALA A 77 -24.71 -22.33 -11.71
N LYS A 78 -24.65 -22.94 -10.53
CA LYS A 78 -24.53 -22.26 -9.24
C LYS A 78 -23.05 -21.87 -9.04
N GLY A 79 -22.59 -20.89 -9.82
CA GLY A 79 -21.28 -20.28 -9.62
C GLY A 79 -21.24 -19.54 -8.28
N TYR A 80 -20.19 -19.76 -7.51
CA TYR A 80 -19.90 -19.04 -6.26
C TYR A 80 -19.91 -17.53 -6.52
N LYS A 81 -20.89 -16.82 -5.96
CA LYS A 81 -20.92 -15.35 -5.95
C LYS A 81 -20.13 -14.90 -4.72
N PRO A 82 -18.91 -14.34 -4.85
CA PRO A 82 -18.31 -13.66 -3.72
C PRO A 82 -19.23 -12.49 -3.34
N SER A 83 -19.51 -12.34 -2.05
CA SER A 83 -20.22 -11.18 -1.51
C SER A 83 -19.42 -9.92 -1.85
N ARG A 84 -19.73 -9.31 -2.99
CA ARG A 84 -19.18 -8.02 -3.36
C ARG A 84 -19.89 -7.01 -2.48
N ARG A 85 -19.20 -6.53 -1.43
CA ARG A 85 -19.57 -5.27 -0.78
C ARG A 85 -19.87 -4.27 -1.89
N SER A 86 -21.01 -3.60 -1.78
CA SER A 86 -21.49 -2.72 -2.86
C SER A 86 -20.40 -1.70 -3.20
N ARG A 87 -20.22 -1.39 -4.49
CA ARG A 87 -19.21 -0.41 -4.97
C ARG A 87 -19.32 0.92 -4.22
N THR A 88 -20.52 1.28 -3.79
CA THR A 88 -20.83 2.45 -2.95
C THR A 88 -20.23 2.36 -1.55
N GLU A 89 -20.19 1.18 -0.92
CA GLU A 89 -19.63 0.97 0.43
C GLU A 89 -18.09 1.03 0.47
N VAL A 90 -17.43 0.67 -0.63
CA VAL A 90 -15.97 0.82 -0.78
C VAL A 90 -15.62 2.29 -1.02
N HIS A 91 -16.43 2.99 -1.82
CA HIS A 91 -16.21 4.41 -2.12
C HIS A 91 -16.39 5.32 -0.89
N THR A 92 -17.35 5.03 -0.01
CA THR A 92 -17.57 5.81 1.22
C THR A 92 -16.42 5.68 2.22
N LYS A 93 -15.84 4.48 2.36
CA LYS A 93 -14.69 4.23 3.26
C LYS A 93 -13.40 4.87 2.75
N ASN A 94 -13.18 4.85 1.43
CA ASN A 94 -12.03 5.53 0.82
C ASN A 94 -12.15 7.06 0.96
N ASN A 95 -13.34 7.62 0.75
CA ASN A 95 -13.55 9.06 0.90
C ASN A 95 -13.40 9.53 2.36
N ALA A 96 -13.88 8.75 3.33
CA ALA A 96 -13.73 9.08 4.75
C ALA A 96 -12.26 9.16 5.18
N TYR A 97 -11.40 8.26 4.69
CA TYR A 97 -9.97 8.29 4.98
C TYR A 97 -9.27 9.51 4.35
N MET A 98 -9.64 9.86 3.11
CA MET A 98 -9.12 11.05 2.43
C MET A 98 -9.58 12.36 3.09
N VAL A 99 -10.85 12.46 3.48
CA VAL A 99 -11.43 13.62 4.16
C VAL A 99 -10.79 13.81 5.54
N THR A 100 -10.54 12.73 6.28
CA THR A 100 -9.84 12.79 7.58
C THR A 100 -8.38 13.24 7.41
N GLY A 101 -7.71 12.79 6.35
CA GLY A 101 -6.36 13.23 6.01
C GLY A 101 -6.26 14.69 5.58
N MET A 102 -7.29 15.24 4.92
CA MET A 102 -7.33 16.64 4.46
C MET A 102 -7.80 17.63 5.53
N LEU A 103 -8.70 17.23 6.43
CA LEU A 103 -9.23 18.10 7.49
C LEU A 103 -8.35 18.11 8.76
N GLY A 104 -7.45 17.15 8.92
CA GLY A 104 -6.40 17.20 9.94
C GLY A 104 -5.35 18.23 9.55
N ARG A 105 -4.99 19.14 10.46
CA ARG A 105 -3.81 20.03 10.30
C ARG A 105 -2.59 19.18 9.92
N MET A 106 -2.22 19.19 8.64
CA MET A 106 -1.03 18.51 8.17
C MET A 106 0.19 19.22 8.77
N VAL A 107 0.82 18.61 9.78
CA VAL A 107 2.15 19.04 10.24
C VAL A 107 3.14 18.53 9.20
N ALA A 108 3.94 19.44 8.64
CA ALA A 108 4.93 19.07 7.63
C ALA A 108 5.84 17.95 8.17
N PRO A 109 6.13 16.91 7.37
CA PRO A 109 7.05 15.87 7.80
C PRO A 109 8.39 16.50 8.17
N ASN A 110 8.91 16.14 9.34
CA ASN A 110 10.13 16.69 9.93
C ASN A 110 10.07 18.14 10.41
N SER A 111 8.90 18.77 10.51
CA SER A 111 8.77 20.00 11.29
C SER A 111 8.49 19.67 12.75
N VAL A 112 9.15 20.40 13.64
CA VAL A 112 8.93 20.36 15.08
C VAL A 112 8.53 21.77 15.48
N ASP A 113 7.53 21.89 16.34
CA ASP A 113 7.14 23.19 16.87
C ASP A 113 8.32 23.85 17.62
N ALA A 114 8.43 25.17 17.54
CA ALA A 114 9.57 25.91 18.08
C ALA A 114 9.73 25.67 19.60
N GLU A 115 8.63 25.52 20.32
CA GLU A 115 8.64 25.24 21.76
C GLU A 115 9.22 23.84 22.04
N THR A 116 8.84 22.85 21.23
CA THR A 116 9.35 21.48 21.35
C THR A 116 10.83 21.40 20.98
N GLN A 117 11.28 22.16 19.98
CA GLN A 117 12.69 22.25 19.62
C GLN A 117 13.52 22.89 20.74
N ALA A 118 13.02 23.97 21.34
CA ALA A 118 13.66 24.64 22.47
C ALA A 118 13.76 23.73 23.71
N ALA A 119 12.72 22.95 24.01
CA ALA A 119 12.74 21.96 25.09
C ALA A 119 13.83 20.90 24.89
N ARG A 120 13.95 20.37 23.68
CA ARG A 120 15.02 19.39 23.33
C ARG A 120 16.42 19.97 23.47
N LEU A 121 16.61 21.24 23.11
CA LEU A 121 17.90 21.92 23.28
C LEU A 121 18.26 22.10 24.75
N LYS A 122 17.29 22.47 25.60
CA LYS A 122 17.52 22.58 27.05
C LYS A 122 17.88 21.25 27.69
N GLU A 123 17.15 20.18 27.34
CA GLU A 123 17.47 18.83 27.81
C GLU A 123 18.88 18.41 27.38
N ALA A 124 19.26 18.70 26.13
CA ALA A 124 20.59 18.41 25.63
C ALA A 124 21.69 19.14 26.43
N GLU A 125 21.53 20.43 26.74
CA GLU A 125 22.49 21.19 27.56
C GLU A 125 22.66 20.59 28.97
N GLU A 126 21.57 20.13 29.59
CA GLU A 126 21.63 19.49 30.91
C GLU A 126 22.40 18.17 30.86
N THR A 127 22.14 17.35 29.84
CA THR A 127 22.87 16.08 29.65
C THR A 127 24.34 16.29 29.33
N GLU A 128 24.67 17.34 28.56
CA GLU A 128 26.06 17.69 28.27
C GLU A 128 26.80 18.10 29.55
N LYS A 129 26.19 18.96 30.38
CA LYS A 129 26.77 19.34 31.68
C LYS A 129 27.01 18.12 32.57
N ALA A 130 26.03 17.22 32.69
CA ALA A 130 26.18 16.00 33.47
C ALA A 130 27.30 15.08 32.94
N ASN A 131 27.42 14.96 31.61
CA ASN A 131 28.49 14.20 30.98
C ASN A 131 29.86 14.83 31.23
N VAL A 132 29.99 16.16 31.08
CA VAL A 132 31.24 16.89 31.31
C VAL A 132 31.65 16.81 32.78
N GLU A 133 30.72 16.95 33.72
CA GLU A 133 30.98 16.80 35.15
C GLU A 133 31.44 15.37 35.49
N SER A 134 30.79 14.37 34.91
CA SER A 134 31.19 12.96 35.06
C SER A 134 32.61 12.72 34.55
N LEU A 135 32.96 13.29 33.40
CA LEU A 135 34.31 13.23 32.84
C LEU A 135 35.34 13.99 33.70
N ARG A 136 35.00 15.18 34.20
CA ARG A 136 35.86 15.93 35.12
C ARG A 136 36.15 15.15 36.39
N LYS A 137 35.12 14.52 36.98
CA LYS A 137 35.28 13.65 38.15
C LYS A 137 36.21 12.46 37.86
N TRP A 138 36.09 11.88 36.66
CA TRP A 138 36.93 10.75 36.25
C TRP A 138 38.39 11.18 36.05
N VAL A 139 38.63 12.32 35.41
CA VAL A 139 39.97 12.89 35.18
C VAL A 139 40.64 13.33 36.49
N SER A 140 39.90 13.89 37.45
CA SER A 140 40.45 14.29 38.75
C SER A 140 40.71 13.10 39.70
N SER A 141 40.21 11.90 39.38
CA SER A 141 40.40 10.69 40.19
C SER A 141 41.57 9.84 39.73
N ASN A 142 42.30 10.27 38.69
CA ASN A 142 43.42 9.56 38.06
C ASN A 142 44.68 10.42 38.10
#